data_AF-A0A2G9ZNR8-F1
#
_entry.id   AF-A0A2G9ZNR8-F1
#
_cell.length_a   1.000
_cell.length_b   1.000
_cell.length_c   1.000
_cell.angle_alpha   90.00
_cell.angle_beta   90.00
_cell.angle_gamma   90.00
#
_symmetry.space_group_name_H-M   'P 1'
#
loop_
_entity.id
_entity.type
_entity.pdbx_description
1 polymer ?
#
loop_
_entity_poly.entity_id
_entity_poly.type
_entity_poly.pdbx_seq_one_letter_code
_entity_poly.pdbx_strand_id
1 'polypeptide(L)'
;MDIITTGWRGTDEGGKLKEIGTSHWISPNTGAIDSYNFTALPAGDRLTNGSFFSQGAGAGFWSSSISGTDAWDRILDNSLATVHRGHYDRAYGFSVRCLKD
;
A
#
# COMPACT_ATOMS: atom_id res chain seq x y z
N MET A 1 1.03 -5.90 22.04
CA MET A 1 0.90 -5.28 20.71
C MET A 1 1.54 -6.25 19.73
N ASP A 2 0.80 -6.68 18.71
CA ASP A 2 1.29 -7.69 17.77
C ASP A 2 2.25 -7.05 16.76
N ILE A 3 3.54 -7.30 16.96
CA ILE A 3 4.62 -6.68 16.20
C ILE A 3 5.06 -7.54 15.01
N ILE A 4 4.66 -8.81 14.92
CA ILE A 4 5.19 -9.76 13.94
C ILE A 4 4.19 -10.22 12.88
N THR A 5 2.88 -10.02 13.05
CA THR A 5 1.93 -10.63 12.10
C THR A 5 1.73 -9.86 10.81
N THR A 6 1.72 -10.59 9.70
CA THR A 6 1.44 -10.10 8.34
C THR A 6 0.00 -10.40 7.93
N GLY A 7 -0.40 -9.87 6.75
CA GLY A 7 -1.68 -10.17 6.11
C GLY A 7 -2.63 -8.98 6.01
N TRP A 8 -3.84 -9.24 5.51
CA TRP A 8 -4.91 -8.25 5.40
C TRP A 8 -5.45 -7.86 6.77
N ARG A 9 -5.57 -6.55 7.01
CA ARG A 9 -5.97 -5.96 8.29
C ARG A 9 -7.00 -4.87 8.07
N GLY A 10 -7.82 -4.67 9.10
CA GLY A 10 -8.88 -3.67 9.08
C GLY A 10 -10.15 -4.16 8.38
N THR A 11 -11.09 -3.25 8.19
CA THR A 11 -12.36 -3.44 7.47
C THR A 11 -12.45 -2.55 6.23
N ASP A 12 -12.06 -1.28 6.33
CA ASP A 12 -12.24 -0.25 5.28
C ASP A 12 -11.10 0.77 5.21
N GLU A 13 -10.06 0.60 6.02
CA GLU A 13 -8.95 1.53 6.19
C GLU A 13 -8.14 1.70 4.90
N GLY A 14 -8.08 0.67 4.05
CA GLY A 14 -7.46 0.80 2.74
C GLY A 14 -8.28 1.69 1.81
N GLY A 15 -9.61 1.53 1.81
CA GLY A 15 -10.54 2.39 1.08
C GLY A 15 -10.45 3.85 1.47
N LYS A 16 -10.30 4.12 2.77
CA LYS A 16 -10.12 5.46 3.35
C LYS A 16 -8.86 6.21 2.90
N LEU A 17 -7.90 5.51 2.30
CA LEU A 17 -6.62 6.09 1.86
C LEU A 17 -6.52 6.23 0.33
N LYS A 18 -7.33 5.48 -0.44
CA LYS A 18 -7.26 5.46 -1.91
C LYS A 18 -7.90 6.69 -2.54
N GLU A 19 -7.33 7.16 -3.64
CA GLU A 19 -7.98 8.12 -4.55
C GLU A 19 -9.42 7.67 -4.85
N ILE A 20 -10.36 8.61 -4.81
CA ILE A 20 -11.78 8.36 -5.08
C ILE A 20 -11.99 8.08 -6.57
N GLY A 21 -12.80 7.06 -6.88
CA GLY A 21 -13.15 6.69 -8.26
C GLY A 21 -12.11 5.78 -8.92
N THR A 22 -12.11 5.74 -10.25
CA THR A 22 -11.26 4.80 -11.03
C THR A 22 -10.46 5.54 -12.11
N SER A 23 -10.10 6.80 -11.86
CA SER A 23 -9.30 7.57 -12.80
C SER A 23 -7.92 6.94 -13.00
N HIS A 24 -7.26 6.55 -11.91
CA HIS A 24 -6.00 5.81 -11.97
C HIS A 24 -6.14 4.36 -11.51
N TRP A 25 -7.04 4.09 -10.58
CA TRP A 25 -7.29 2.73 -10.09
C TRP A 25 -8.11 1.91 -11.10
N ILE A 26 -7.62 0.72 -11.40
CA ILE A 26 -8.39 -0.29 -12.15
C ILE A 26 -9.61 -0.65 -11.30
N SER A 27 -10.80 -0.65 -11.93
CA SER A 27 -12.06 -1.08 -11.31
C SER A 27 -11.89 -2.45 -10.60
N PRO A 28 -12.44 -2.63 -9.39
CA PRO A 28 -13.53 -1.85 -8.78
C PRO A 28 -13.10 -0.67 -7.89
N ASN A 29 -11.82 -0.55 -7.53
CA ASN A 29 -11.34 0.33 -6.46
C ASN A 29 -12.22 0.28 -5.18
N THR A 30 -12.45 -0.93 -4.69
CA THR A 30 -13.41 -1.23 -3.61
C THR A 30 -13.23 -0.32 -2.39
N GLY A 31 -14.31 0.35 -1.99
CA GLY A 31 -14.38 1.14 -0.76
C GLY A 31 -13.62 2.47 -0.79
N ALA A 32 -13.13 2.93 -1.95
CA ALA A 32 -12.34 4.16 -2.03
C ALA A 32 -13.15 5.42 -1.69
N ILE A 33 -12.74 6.12 -0.63
CA ILE A 33 -13.42 7.33 -0.13
C ILE A 33 -12.46 8.46 0.32
N ASP A 34 -11.14 8.22 0.32
CA ASP A 34 -10.09 9.19 0.71
C ASP A 34 -10.40 10.08 1.93
N SER A 35 -10.89 9.50 3.03
CA SER A 35 -11.39 10.28 4.18
C SER A 35 -10.30 11.09 4.90
N TYR A 36 -9.03 10.88 4.57
CA TYR A 36 -7.88 11.54 5.20
C TYR A 36 -7.11 12.46 4.26
N ASN A 37 -7.62 12.72 3.04
CA ASN A 37 -6.89 13.45 1.99
C ASN A 37 -5.48 12.88 1.75
N PHE A 38 -5.37 11.55 1.83
CA PHE A 38 -4.13 10.85 1.56
C PHE A 38 -3.92 10.72 0.06
N THR A 39 -5.00 10.40 -0.67
CA THR A 39 -5.08 10.28 -2.13
C THR A 39 -4.02 9.31 -2.66
N ALA A 40 -4.05 8.05 -2.22
CA ALA A 40 -3.13 7.04 -2.72
C ALA A 40 -3.40 6.77 -4.21
N LEU A 41 -2.36 6.91 -5.02
CA LEU A 41 -2.36 6.55 -6.43
C LEU A 41 -1.81 5.12 -6.61
N PRO A 42 -2.32 4.34 -7.57
CA PRO A 42 -1.91 2.96 -7.80
C PRO A 42 -0.63 2.88 -8.63
N ALA A 43 0.47 3.36 -8.06
CA ALA A 43 1.76 3.36 -8.73
C ALA A 43 2.29 1.95 -9.01
N GLY A 44 1.75 0.93 -8.35
CA GLY A 44 2.36 -0.38 -8.27
C GLY A 44 3.71 -0.31 -7.56
N ASP A 45 4.54 -1.31 -7.82
CA ASP A 45 5.80 -1.51 -7.12
C ASP A 45 6.90 -1.97 -8.07
N ARG A 46 8.16 -1.64 -7.77
CA ARG A 46 9.33 -2.20 -8.47
C ARG A 46 9.84 -3.43 -7.71
N LEU A 47 9.95 -4.56 -8.39
CA LEU A 47 10.54 -5.78 -7.85
C LEU A 47 12.08 -5.68 -7.77
N THR A 48 12.72 -6.61 -7.03
CA THR A 48 14.18 -6.63 -6.85
C THR A 48 14.97 -6.81 -8.14
N ASN A 49 14.38 -7.44 -9.15
CA ASN A 49 14.95 -7.60 -10.49
C ASN A 49 14.79 -6.35 -11.39
N GLY A 50 14.15 -5.28 -10.89
CA GLY A 50 13.92 -4.04 -11.62
C GLY A 50 12.62 -3.97 -12.43
N SER A 51 11.85 -5.05 -12.57
CA SER A 51 10.55 -5.00 -13.26
C SER A 51 9.49 -4.31 -12.39
N PHE A 52 8.53 -3.65 -13.04
CA PHE A 52 7.37 -3.05 -12.39
C PHE A 52 6.18 -4.01 -12.38
N PHE A 53 5.41 -3.99 -11.29
CA PHE A 53 4.26 -4.85 -11.07
C PHE A 53 3.09 -4.06 -10.45
N SER A 54 1.85 -4.56 -10.58
CA SER A 54 0.63 -3.99 -9.98
C SER A 54 0.29 -2.54 -10.32
N GLN A 55 0.87 -1.96 -11.38
CA GLN A 55 0.51 -0.61 -11.82
C GLN A 55 -1.00 -0.54 -12.15
N GLY A 56 -1.70 0.44 -11.58
CA GLY A 56 -3.16 0.57 -11.67
C GLY A 56 -3.95 -0.33 -10.71
N ALA A 57 -3.37 -1.41 -10.21
CA ALA A 57 -4.04 -2.39 -9.35
C ALA A 57 -3.67 -2.28 -7.86
N GLY A 58 -2.51 -1.71 -7.54
CA GLY A 58 -2.02 -1.64 -6.17
C GLY A 58 -1.14 -0.43 -5.90
N ALA A 59 -0.95 -0.14 -4.60
CA ALA A 59 -0.03 0.88 -4.12
C ALA A 59 0.70 0.39 -2.86
N GLY A 60 2.00 0.16 -2.96
CA GLY A 60 2.87 -0.14 -1.82
C GLY A 60 3.50 1.12 -1.22
N PHE A 61 3.57 1.15 0.11
CA PHE A 61 4.22 2.20 0.90
C PHE A 61 5.17 1.61 1.92
N TRP A 62 6.40 2.12 1.96
CA TRP A 62 7.35 1.76 3.01
C TRP A 62 6.94 2.33 4.37
N SER A 63 7.15 1.54 5.42
CA SER A 63 7.23 2.01 6.80
C SER A 63 8.68 2.35 7.17
N SER A 64 8.87 3.24 8.14
CA SER A 64 10.19 3.51 8.73
C SER A 64 10.70 2.37 9.63
N SER A 65 9.85 1.38 9.93
CA SER A 65 10.19 0.26 10.80
C SER A 65 10.86 -0.88 10.03
N ILE A 66 11.99 -1.37 10.55
CA ILE A 66 12.71 -2.53 10.01
C ILE A 66 12.17 -3.86 10.53
N SER A 67 12.38 -4.94 9.76
CA SER A 67 12.06 -6.33 10.14
C SER A 67 13.21 -7.25 9.75
N GLY A 68 14.20 -7.41 10.63
CA GLY A 68 15.42 -8.17 10.31
C GLY A 68 16.18 -7.55 9.13
N THR A 69 16.31 -8.28 8.02
CA THR A 69 16.92 -7.80 6.77
C THR A 69 15.97 -6.99 5.89
N ASP A 70 14.68 -7.02 6.21
CA ASP A 70 13.57 -6.42 5.45
C ASP A 70 13.12 -5.09 6.08
N ALA A 71 12.16 -4.43 5.44
CA ALA A 71 11.40 -3.33 6.02
C ALA A 71 9.91 -3.63 5.98
N TRP A 72 9.17 -3.09 6.96
CA TRP A 72 7.71 -3.20 6.97
C TRP A 72 7.10 -2.34 5.86
N ASP A 73 6.01 -2.82 5.28
CA ASP A 73 5.26 -2.12 4.23
C ASP A 73 3.74 -2.18 4.47
N ARG A 74 3.04 -1.32 3.73
CA ARG A 74 1.59 -1.28 3.62
C ARG A 74 1.22 -1.31 2.15
N ILE A 75 0.36 -2.25 1.78
CA ILE A 75 -0.12 -2.38 0.41
C ILE A 75 -1.63 -2.17 0.37
N LEU A 76 -2.05 -1.32 -0.56
CA LEU A 76 -3.43 -1.11 -0.95
C LEU A 76 -3.71 -1.86 -2.25
N ASP A 77 -4.92 -2.42 -2.37
CA ASP A 77 -5.34 -3.22 -3.51
C ASP A 77 -6.68 -2.70 -4.05
N ASN A 78 -6.88 -2.81 -5.36
CA ASN A 78 -8.05 -2.30 -6.02
C ASN A 78 -9.33 -3.10 -5.70
N SER A 79 -9.20 -4.38 -5.35
CA SER A 79 -10.31 -5.27 -5.04
C SER A 79 -10.71 -5.27 -3.57
N LEU A 80 -9.84 -4.77 -2.68
CA LEU A 80 -10.03 -4.80 -1.23
C LEU A 80 -10.13 -3.39 -0.63
N ALA A 81 -10.94 -3.28 0.43
CA ALA A 81 -11.02 -2.09 1.27
C ALA A 81 -10.09 -2.16 2.49
N THR A 82 -9.44 -3.30 2.73
CA THR A 82 -8.48 -3.53 3.82
C THR A 82 -7.06 -3.14 3.42
N VAL A 83 -6.14 -3.09 4.40
CA VAL A 83 -4.71 -2.83 4.16
C VAL A 83 -3.91 -4.09 4.38
N HIS A 84 -3.06 -4.46 3.43
CA HIS A 84 -2.11 -5.55 3.63
C HIS A 84 -0.89 -5.03 4.39
N ARG A 85 -0.48 -5.78 5.43
CA ARG A 85 0.78 -5.56 6.14
C ARG A 85 1.77 -6.66 5.74
N GLY A 86 2.86 -6.28 5.11
CA GLY A 86 3.97 -7.16 4.77
C GLY A 86 5.29 -6.70 5.40
N HIS A 87 6.33 -7.50 5.18
CA HIS A 87 7.69 -7.01 5.17
C HIS A 87 8.38 -7.57 3.92
N TYR A 88 9.10 -6.73 3.20
CA TYR A 88 9.82 -7.11 1.98
C TYR A 88 11.27 -6.63 2.01
N ASP A 89 12.08 -7.28 1.17
CA ASP A 89 13.46 -6.88 0.92
C ASP A 89 13.52 -5.38 0.56
N ARG A 90 14.46 -4.67 1.19
CA ARG A 90 14.64 -3.21 1.04
C ARG A 90 15.02 -2.80 -0.39
N ALA A 91 15.35 -3.74 -1.27
CA ALA A 91 15.59 -3.51 -2.69
C ALA A 91 14.31 -3.39 -3.53
N TYR A 92 13.12 -3.67 -2.96
CA TYR A 92 11.84 -3.31 -3.59
C TYR A 92 11.70 -1.79 -3.70
N GLY A 93 11.03 -1.33 -4.74
CA GLY A 93 10.66 0.08 -4.91
C GLY A 93 9.19 0.28 -4.57
N PHE A 94 8.90 0.52 -3.30
CA PHE A 94 7.60 1.03 -2.84
C PHE A 94 7.65 2.56 -2.69
N SER A 95 6.47 3.18 -2.67
CA SER A 95 6.34 4.62 -2.48
C SER A 95 6.76 5.05 -1.08
N VAL A 96 7.28 6.26 -0.96
CA VAL A 96 7.59 6.90 0.33
C VAL A 96 6.76 8.17 0.47
N ARG A 97 6.24 8.42 1.68
CA ARG A 97 5.59 9.69 2.02
C ARG A 97 6.14 10.17 3.36
N CYS A 98 6.66 11.39 3.40
CA CYS A 98 7.11 12.00 4.63
C CYS A 98 5.90 12.41 5.48
N LEU A 99 5.93 12.09 6.76
CA LEU A 99 4.98 12.59 7.75
C LEU A 99 5.60 13.80 8.44
N LYS A 100 4.78 14.79 8.76
CA LYS A 100 5.19 15.94 9.57
C LYS A 100 4.66 15.72 10.98
N ASP A 101 5.55 15.84 11.96
CA ASP A 101 5.24 15.88 13.39
C ASP A 101 4.77 17.28 13.82
#